data_AF-A0A1H4KNN6-F1
#
_entry.id   AF-A0A1H4KNN6-F1
#
_cell.length_a   1.000
_cell.length_b   1.000
_cell.length_c   1.000
_cell.angle_alpha   90.00
_cell.angle_beta   90.00
_cell.angle_gamma   90.00
#
_symmetry.space_group_name_H-M   'P 1'
#
loop_
_entity.id
_entity.type
_entity.pdbx_description
1 polymer ?
#
loop_
_entity_poly.entity_id
_entity_poly.type
_entity_poly.pdbx_seq_one_letter_code
_entity_poly.pdbx_strand_id
1 'polypeptide(L)'
;MPRPRLRPARRRTSPTSTHRTGTRTPRPTSRRRNRHSTGPGPTGRNKEIEGYQLDWFNDDPSSTSWNWYADANQRDMMWMARDRGADIFELFSNSPMWWMLRNDDPRGYDAGWTSNLQNGDYGRHAAYLATIARYAHDHWGIDFRSVQPVNEPALPWTPEMGRGQEGCFFDPAQQARLIRETRAQLDARGLSWREIPAMDENGYDYALTTWNQFDSDTRQAAGRINVHAYRTETRRDLLYAAAEASGKPIWMSEYTDGDASGMTIARTIGYDMRWLHPTAWVYWQIVDNNNGGTYGPIELVNNQLGLVNTKYYVLALYMRHIRPGMRIVDSGHPDVVAAYDRSSRKRVIVAANHGEGQYIGFDLSRFTTVATDGALVDRWYTSTAGTERYVYRNDDTALHGKRFW
;
A
#
# COMPACT_ATOMS: atom_id res chain seq x y z
N MET A 1 12.32 -9.25 3.01
CA MET A 1 11.29 -10.24 3.41
C MET A 1 9.90 -9.81 2.96
N PRO A 2 9.00 -10.77 2.68
CA PRO A 2 7.69 -10.45 2.17
C PRO A 2 6.75 -9.85 3.23
N ARG A 3 5.98 -8.82 2.88
CA ARG A 3 4.93 -8.20 3.71
C ARG A 3 3.59 -8.17 2.95
N PRO A 4 2.44 -8.25 3.63
CA PRO A 4 1.14 -8.02 3.01
C PRO A 4 0.76 -6.52 3.02
N ARG A 5 0.42 -5.92 1.86
CA ARG A 5 -0.27 -4.61 1.81
C ARG A 5 -1.79 -4.80 1.80
N LEU A 6 -2.52 -4.02 2.61
CA LEU A 6 -3.98 -4.15 2.82
C LEU A 6 -4.76 -2.92 2.31
N ARG A 7 -5.95 -3.12 1.72
CA ARG A 7 -6.94 -2.07 1.46
C ARG A 7 -8.34 -2.50 1.93
N PRO A 8 -9.17 -1.61 2.52
CA PRO A 8 -10.51 -1.99 2.99
C PRO A 8 -11.56 -2.09 1.87
N ALA A 9 -12.33 -3.19 1.83
CA ALA A 9 -13.45 -3.42 0.91
C ALA A 9 -14.83 -3.56 1.61
N ARG A 10 -15.88 -3.74 0.80
CA ARG A 10 -17.30 -3.34 0.93
C ARG A 10 -18.05 -3.80 2.20
N ARG A 11 -18.95 -2.96 2.70
CA ARG A 11 -20.06 -3.37 3.60
C ARG A 11 -21.39 -3.27 2.84
N ARG A 12 -22.21 -4.33 2.89
CA ARG A 12 -23.63 -4.30 2.51
C ARG A 12 -24.39 -3.40 3.50
N THR A 13 -25.20 -2.49 2.97
CA THR A 13 -26.04 -1.57 3.74
C THR A 13 -27.39 -2.21 4.08
N SER A 14 -27.80 -2.11 5.34
CA SER A 14 -29.19 -1.87 5.76
C SER A 14 -29.16 -1.10 7.08
N PRO A 15 -30.11 -0.19 7.34
CA PRO A 15 -29.94 0.89 8.30
C PRO A 15 -30.59 0.55 9.63
N THR A 16 -29.82 0.64 10.71
CA THR A 16 -30.34 1.02 12.03
C THR A 16 -29.19 1.58 12.85
N SER A 17 -29.43 2.79 13.38
CA SER A 17 -28.59 3.41 14.39
C SER A 17 -28.56 2.54 15.65
N THR A 18 -27.38 2.42 16.25
CA THR A 18 -27.21 2.35 17.70
C THR A 18 -25.73 2.57 18.00
N HIS A 19 -25.46 3.52 18.88
CA HIS A 19 -24.17 3.65 19.55
C HIS A 19 -23.81 2.33 20.23
N ARG A 20 -22.57 1.87 20.02
CA ARG A 20 -21.85 1.09 21.03
C ARG A 20 -20.42 1.58 21.15
N THR A 21 -20.17 2.30 22.23
CA THR A 21 -18.89 2.35 22.93
C THR A 21 -18.54 0.96 23.47
N GLY A 22 -17.25 0.65 23.55
CA GLY A 22 -16.74 -0.60 24.11
C GLY A 22 -15.22 -0.66 24.10
N THR A 23 -14.62 -0.12 25.15
CA THR A 23 -13.23 -0.31 25.58
C THR A 23 -13.06 -1.64 26.32
N ARG A 24 -11.94 -2.35 26.13
CA ARG A 24 -11.28 -3.17 27.17
C ARG A 24 -9.87 -3.67 26.76
N THR A 25 -8.87 -3.17 27.46
CA THR A 25 -7.54 -3.76 27.81
C THR A 25 -7.64 -4.33 29.26
N PRO A 26 -6.63 -5.02 29.90
CA PRO A 26 -5.19 -5.11 29.63
C PRO A 26 -4.50 -6.52 29.73
N ARG A 27 -3.19 -6.53 29.36
CA ARG A 27 -2.03 -7.46 29.57
C ARG A 27 -1.86 -8.02 31.02
N PRO A 28 -0.79 -8.81 31.43
CA PRO A 28 0.44 -9.29 30.75
C PRO A 28 0.85 -10.77 31.04
N THR A 29 1.85 -11.32 30.33
CA THR A 29 2.99 -12.00 30.99
C THR A 29 4.25 -11.96 30.10
N SER A 30 5.37 -11.89 30.82
CA SER A 30 6.75 -11.67 30.43
C SER A 30 7.42 -12.88 29.75
N ARG A 31 8.44 -12.57 28.93
CA ARG A 31 9.69 -13.32 28.71
C ARG A 31 9.71 -14.80 29.15
N ARG A 32 9.81 -15.70 28.17
CA ARG A 32 10.79 -16.79 28.21
C ARG A 32 11.47 -16.91 26.86
N ARG A 33 12.80 -16.78 26.89
CA ARG A 33 13.67 -17.44 25.91
C ARG A 33 13.31 -18.92 25.96
N ASN A 34 12.68 -19.42 24.90
CA ASN A 34 12.79 -20.84 24.56
C ASN A 34 13.69 -20.91 23.33
N ARG A 35 14.99 -21.08 23.60
CA ARG A 35 15.84 -21.91 22.75
C ARG A 35 15.14 -23.26 22.68
N HIS A 36 14.88 -23.76 21.48
CA HIS A 36 15.19 -25.12 21.04
C HIS A 36 15.07 -25.14 19.51
N SER A 37 16.25 -25.23 18.85
CA SER A 37 16.55 -25.67 17.47
C SER A 37 15.70 -25.08 16.34
N THR A 38 16.13 -24.07 15.59
CA THR A 38 17.38 -23.94 14.83
C THR A 38 18.24 -22.76 15.33
N GLY A 39 19.56 -22.85 15.25
CA GLY A 39 20.45 -21.75 15.68
C GLY A 39 20.10 -20.42 14.98
N PRO A 40 20.39 -19.26 15.60
CA PRO A 40 20.30 -18.01 14.86
C PRO A 40 21.29 -18.14 13.70
N GLY A 41 20.82 -18.00 12.46
CA GLY A 41 21.73 -17.63 11.38
C GLY A 41 22.56 -16.42 11.81
N PRO A 42 23.74 -16.16 11.19
CA PRO A 42 24.73 -15.18 11.65
C PRO A 42 24.19 -13.75 11.84
N THR A 43 22.96 -13.48 11.40
CA THR A 43 22.34 -12.18 11.22
C THR A 43 21.35 -11.81 12.33
N GLY A 44 21.42 -12.38 13.53
CA GLY A 44 20.42 -12.23 14.62
C GLY A 44 20.10 -10.79 15.09
N ARG A 45 20.61 -9.75 14.41
CA ARG A 45 20.35 -8.32 14.62
C ARG A 45 19.87 -7.56 13.36
N ASN A 46 19.81 -8.19 12.18
CA ASN A 46 19.74 -7.48 10.89
C ASN A 46 18.46 -7.75 10.08
N LYS A 47 17.56 -8.61 10.57
CA LYS A 47 16.28 -8.92 9.92
C LYS A 47 15.14 -8.28 10.69
N GLU A 48 14.22 -7.65 9.98
CA GLU A 48 13.01 -7.08 10.59
C GLU A 48 11.90 -8.13 10.71
N ILE A 49 11.90 -9.13 9.82
CA ILE A 49 10.89 -10.20 9.74
C ILE A 49 11.61 -11.55 9.63
N GLU A 50 10.97 -12.63 10.07
CA GLU A 50 11.46 -14.00 9.87
C GLU A 50 10.98 -14.55 8.53
N GLY A 51 11.86 -15.25 7.81
CA GLY A 51 11.54 -15.76 6.48
C GLY A 51 11.00 -17.18 6.54
N TYR A 52 10.18 -17.55 5.56
CA TYR A 52 9.57 -18.87 5.52
C TYR A 52 10.55 -19.96 5.07
N GLN A 53 11.56 -19.63 4.28
CA GLN A 53 12.63 -20.55 3.88
C GLN A 53 13.88 -20.26 4.70
N LEU A 54 14.27 -21.19 5.56
CA LEU A 54 15.33 -21.01 6.55
C LEU A 54 16.74 -21.10 5.94
N ASP A 55 16.91 -21.93 4.92
CA ASP A 55 18.17 -22.24 4.25
C ASP A 55 17.98 -22.74 2.80
N TRP A 56 19.09 -22.96 2.10
CA TRP A 56 19.12 -23.41 0.71
C TRP A 56 19.24 -24.94 0.53
N PHE A 57 19.21 -25.73 1.62
CA PHE A 57 19.49 -27.16 1.53
C PHE A 57 18.41 -27.93 0.78
N ASN A 58 17.15 -27.49 0.87
CA ASN A 58 16.03 -28.11 0.18
C ASN A 58 14.98 -27.07 -0.22
N ASP A 59 14.66 -27.04 -1.52
CA ASP A 59 13.65 -26.14 -2.09
C ASP A 59 12.22 -26.70 -1.97
N ASP A 60 12.04 -27.94 -1.49
CA ASP A 60 10.73 -28.54 -1.22
C ASP A 60 10.04 -27.85 -0.03
N PRO A 61 8.86 -27.21 -0.21
CA PRO A 61 8.12 -26.52 0.85
C PRO A 61 7.62 -27.45 1.98
N SER A 62 7.66 -28.76 1.81
CA SER A 62 7.34 -29.75 2.84
C SER A 62 8.54 -30.15 3.71
N SER A 63 9.75 -29.73 3.34
CA SER A 63 10.98 -30.06 4.06
C SER A 63 11.21 -29.20 5.30
N THR A 64 12.19 -29.59 6.11
CA THR A 64 12.62 -28.83 7.30
C THR A 64 13.34 -27.52 6.97
N SER A 65 13.68 -27.27 5.71
CA SER A 65 14.20 -25.98 5.25
C SER A 65 13.12 -24.90 5.22
N TRP A 66 11.84 -25.25 5.47
CA TRP A 66 10.73 -24.31 5.54
C TRP A 66 10.08 -24.28 6.92
N ASN A 67 9.74 -23.07 7.39
CA ASN A 67 8.99 -22.84 8.62
C ASN A 67 7.77 -21.97 8.33
N TRP A 68 6.63 -22.61 8.09
CA TRP A 68 5.36 -21.94 7.85
C TRP A 68 4.75 -21.26 9.08
N TYR A 69 5.35 -21.44 10.26
CA TYR A 69 4.98 -20.72 11.48
C TYR A 69 5.75 -19.41 11.67
N ALA A 70 6.84 -19.16 10.92
CA ALA A 70 7.63 -17.93 10.96
C ALA A 70 6.77 -16.69 10.67
N ASP A 71 6.90 -15.59 11.41
CA ASP A 71 6.09 -14.37 11.21
C ASP A 71 4.56 -14.52 11.49
N ALA A 72 4.22 -15.12 12.63
CA ALA A 72 2.83 -15.31 13.05
C ALA A 72 2.02 -14.01 13.14
N ASN A 73 2.64 -12.91 13.58
CA ASN A 73 1.93 -11.64 13.78
C ASN A 73 1.39 -11.05 12.47
N GLN A 74 2.15 -11.10 11.37
CA GLN A 74 1.64 -10.60 10.08
C GLN A 74 0.57 -11.51 9.50
N ARG A 75 0.70 -12.83 9.65
CA ARG A 75 -0.37 -13.75 9.24
C ARG A 75 -1.66 -13.51 10.00
N ASP A 76 -1.58 -13.30 11.31
CA ASP A 76 -2.74 -12.99 12.13
C ASP A 76 -3.41 -11.68 11.67
N MET A 77 -2.62 -10.63 11.38
CA MET A 77 -3.13 -9.39 10.81
C MET A 77 -3.81 -9.57 9.46
N MET A 78 -3.22 -10.39 8.58
CA MET A 78 -3.77 -10.74 7.27
C MET A 78 -5.12 -11.46 7.38
N TRP A 79 -5.22 -12.49 8.23
CA TRP A 79 -6.49 -13.19 8.48
C TRP A 79 -7.53 -12.27 9.14
N MET A 80 -7.11 -11.47 10.12
CA MET A 80 -8.01 -10.49 10.75
C MET A 80 -8.56 -9.47 9.76
N ALA A 81 -7.78 -9.08 8.75
CA ALA A 81 -8.23 -8.20 7.68
C ALA A 81 -9.20 -8.92 6.72
N ARG A 82 -8.87 -10.14 6.28
CA ARG A 82 -9.75 -10.99 5.47
C ARG A 82 -11.10 -11.19 6.13
N ASP A 83 -11.10 -11.58 7.39
CA ASP A 83 -12.32 -11.89 8.16
C ASP A 83 -13.17 -10.63 8.42
N ARG A 84 -12.57 -9.44 8.29
CA ARG A 84 -13.26 -8.13 8.31
C ARG A 84 -13.68 -7.64 6.91
N GLY A 85 -13.45 -8.43 5.88
CA GLY A 85 -13.91 -8.17 4.51
C GLY A 85 -12.88 -7.53 3.59
N ALA A 86 -11.58 -7.54 3.92
CA ALA A 86 -10.54 -7.25 2.95
C ALA A 86 -10.43 -8.40 1.94
N ASP A 87 -10.43 -8.09 0.65
CA ASP A 87 -10.43 -9.04 -0.47
C ASP A 87 -9.27 -8.81 -1.44
N ILE A 88 -8.39 -7.84 -1.16
CA ILE A 88 -7.20 -7.53 -1.94
C ILE A 88 -5.99 -7.60 -1.01
N PHE A 89 -5.07 -8.49 -1.36
CA PHE A 89 -3.79 -8.69 -0.67
C PHE A 89 -2.67 -8.64 -1.69
N GLU A 90 -1.56 -7.98 -1.38
CA GLU A 90 -0.35 -8.00 -2.19
C GLU A 90 0.80 -8.59 -1.37
N LEU A 91 1.50 -9.57 -1.94
CA LEU A 91 2.75 -10.09 -1.40
C LEU A 91 3.90 -9.29 -2.01
N PHE A 92 4.63 -8.48 -1.24
CA PHE A 92 5.78 -7.71 -1.74
C PHE A 92 7.03 -7.93 -0.90
N SER A 93 8.23 -7.77 -1.48
CA SER A 93 9.49 -7.98 -0.79
C SER A 93 10.40 -6.76 -0.78
N ASN A 94 10.84 -6.33 0.41
CA ASN A 94 11.87 -5.30 0.55
C ASN A 94 13.26 -5.76 0.09
N SER A 95 13.59 -7.01 0.40
CA SER A 95 14.91 -7.60 0.14
C SER A 95 14.78 -9.12 0.04
N PRO A 96 15.60 -9.79 -0.79
CA PRO A 96 15.69 -11.25 -0.83
C PRO A 96 16.05 -11.88 0.53
N MET A 97 15.94 -13.20 0.61
CA MET A 97 16.36 -13.93 1.80
C MET A 97 17.86 -13.72 2.03
N TRP A 98 18.25 -13.45 3.27
CA TRP A 98 19.62 -13.13 3.68
C TRP A 98 20.70 -14.06 3.08
N TRP A 99 20.45 -15.38 3.06
CA TRP A 99 21.40 -16.37 2.54
C TRP A 99 21.52 -16.36 0.99
N MET A 100 20.67 -15.61 0.29
CA MET A 100 20.80 -15.29 -1.15
C MET A 100 21.67 -14.06 -1.41
N LEU A 101 22.08 -13.35 -0.35
CA LEU A 101 22.74 -12.05 -0.46
C LEU A 101 24.26 -12.20 -0.41
N ARG A 102 24.99 -11.23 -0.95
CA ARG A 102 26.46 -11.24 -1.01
C ARG A 102 27.11 -11.08 0.36
N ASN A 103 26.42 -10.42 1.28
CA ASN A 103 26.93 -10.03 2.60
C ASN A 103 26.10 -10.63 3.75
N ASP A 104 25.18 -11.56 3.46
CA ASP A 104 24.21 -12.11 4.41
C ASP A 104 23.34 -11.05 5.13
N ASP A 105 23.25 -9.81 4.64
CA ASP A 105 22.54 -8.71 5.30
C ASP A 105 21.42 -8.15 4.40
N PRO A 106 20.14 -8.25 4.79
CA PRO A 106 19.02 -7.80 3.96
C PRO A 106 18.88 -6.28 3.85
N ARG A 107 19.71 -5.48 4.53
CA ARG A 107 19.59 -4.01 4.60
C ARG A 107 20.34 -3.26 3.51
N GLY A 108 20.77 -3.96 2.47
CA GLY A 108 21.49 -3.41 1.33
C GLY A 108 22.95 -3.84 1.29
N TYR A 109 23.73 -3.18 0.43
CA TYR A 109 25.14 -3.47 0.18
C TYR A 109 25.96 -2.19 0.29
N ASP A 110 27.17 -2.26 0.85
CA ASP A 110 28.00 -1.06 1.12
C ASP A 110 28.21 -0.20 -0.14
N ALA A 111 28.37 -0.85 -1.29
CA ALA A 111 28.27 -0.19 -2.59
C ALA A 111 26.80 -0.09 -3.02
N GLY A 112 26.04 0.85 -2.44
CA GLY A 112 24.57 0.91 -2.54
C GLY A 112 23.96 0.88 -3.94
N TRP A 113 24.72 1.24 -5.00
CA TRP A 113 24.32 1.12 -6.41
C TRP A 113 24.61 -0.27 -7.03
N THR A 114 24.93 -1.25 -6.20
CA THR A 114 25.20 -2.63 -6.60
C THR A 114 24.19 -3.55 -5.93
N SER A 115 23.58 -4.44 -6.72
CA SER A 115 22.61 -5.38 -6.17
C SER A 115 23.25 -6.30 -5.14
N ASN A 116 22.62 -6.39 -3.98
CA ASN A 116 23.06 -7.29 -2.92
C ASN A 116 22.69 -8.75 -3.21
N LEU A 117 21.79 -9.01 -4.16
CA LEU A 117 21.45 -10.37 -4.58
C LEU A 117 22.61 -11.01 -5.34
N GLN A 118 22.95 -12.25 -5.01
CA GLN A 118 23.93 -13.03 -5.76
C GLN A 118 23.43 -13.30 -7.19
N ASN A 119 24.34 -13.30 -8.17
CA ASN A 119 23.98 -13.40 -9.60
C ASN A 119 23.17 -14.67 -9.95
N GLY A 120 23.38 -15.76 -9.19
CA GLY A 120 22.70 -17.05 -9.35
C GLY A 120 21.31 -17.13 -8.71
N ASP A 121 20.93 -16.19 -7.84
CA ASP A 121 19.75 -16.36 -6.97
C ASP A 121 18.50 -15.61 -7.43
N TYR A 122 18.50 -14.99 -8.62
CA TYR A 122 17.31 -14.30 -9.17
C TYR A 122 16.10 -15.23 -9.31
N GLY A 123 16.30 -16.40 -9.91
CA GLY A 123 15.26 -17.42 -10.03
C GLY A 123 14.83 -17.97 -8.67
N ARG A 124 15.75 -18.02 -7.70
CA ARG A 124 15.47 -18.52 -6.35
C ARG A 124 14.67 -17.51 -5.52
N HIS A 125 14.97 -16.22 -5.61
CA HIS A 125 14.17 -15.15 -5.00
C HIS A 125 12.74 -15.15 -5.55
N ALA A 126 12.60 -15.27 -6.88
CA ALA A 126 11.30 -15.43 -7.52
C ALA A 126 10.55 -16.69 -7.06
N ALA A 127 11.26 -17.83 -6.98
CA ALA A 127 10.69 -19.10 -6.53
C ALA A 127 10.22 -19.04 -5.08
N TYR A 128 10.95 -18.36 -4.21
CA TYR A 128 10.59 -18.15 -2.80
C TYR A 128 9.25 -17.43 -2.67
N LEU A 129 9.08 -16.29 -3.36
CA LEU A 129 7.82 -15.53 -3.33
C LEU A 129 6.65 -16.29 -3.96
N ALA A 130 6.88 -16.96 -5.09
CA ALA A 130 5.86 -17.79 -5.74
C ALA A 130 5.43 -18.98 -4.87
N THR A 131 6.36 -19.57 -4.11
CA THR A 131 6.08 -20.68 -3.18
C THR A 131 5.23 -20.21 -2.01
N ILE A 132 5.51 -19.03 -1.43
CA ILE A 132 4.66 -18.43 -0.41
C ILE A 132 3.26 -18.14 -0.96
N ALA A 133 3.16 -17.58 -2.17
CA ALA A 133 1.88 -17.29 -2.79
C ALA A 133 1.03 -18.56 -3.01
N ARG A 134 1.68 -19.67 -3.41
CA ARG A 134 1.02 -20.98 -3.53
C ARG A 134 0.58 -21.50 -2.16
N TYR A 135 1.47 -21.47 -1.18
CA TYR A 135 1.19 -21.96 0.17
C TYR A 135 0.03 -21.19 0.81
N ALA A 136 -0.02 -19.87 0.63
CA ALA A 136 -1.10 -19.03 1.14
C ALA A 136 -2.46 -19.38 0.51
N HIS A 137 -2.48 -19.65 -0.79
CA HIS A 137 -3.69 -20.11 -1.50
C HIS A 137 -4.18 -21.46 -0.94
N ASP A 138 -3.26 -22.42 -0.76
CA ASP A 138 -3.59 -23.79 -0.36
C ASP A 138 -3.98 -23.95 1.10
N HIS A 139 -3.28 -23.24 1.98
CA HIS A 139 -3.31 -23.53 3.41
C HIS A 139 -3.86 -22.39 4.25
N TRP A 140 -3.80 -21.15 3.77
CA TRP A 140 -4.21 -19.98 4.55
C TRP A 140 -5.53 -19.38 4.09
N GLY A 141 -6.09 -19.85 2.97
CA GLY A 141 -7.28 -19.25 2.37
C GLY A 141 -7.06 -17.79 2.03
N ILE A 142 -5.88 -17.47 1.49
CA ILE A 142 -5.48 -16.14 1.04
C ILE A 142 -5.03 -16.20 -0.41
N ASP A 143 -5.74 -15.43 -1.22
CA ASP A 143 -5.44 -15.24 -2.63
C ASP A 143 -4.76 -13.89 -2.84
N PHE A 144 -3.43 -13.87 -2.88
CA PHE A 144 -2.71 -12.64 -3.22
C PHE A 144 -3.11 -12.15 -4.62
N ARG A 145 -3.58 -10.91 -4.74
CA ARG A 145 -3.90 -10.28 -6.03
C ARG A 145 -2.64 -10.13 -6.90
N SER A 146 -1.52 -9.85 -6.25
CA SER A 146 -0.22 -9.62 -6.87
C SER A 146 0.94 -10.17 -6.04
N VAL A 147 2.04 -10.49 -6.73
CA VAL A 147 3.34 -10.83 -6.15
C VAL A 147 4.40 -9.89 -6.70
N GLN A 148 4.97 -9.05 -5.83
CA GLN A 148 5.95 -8.02 -6.18
C GLN A 148 7.35 -8.39 -5.66
N PRO A 149 8.34 -8.55 -6.54
CA PRO A 149 9.66 -9.05 -6.14
C PRO A 149 10.58 -8.00 -5.51
N VAL A 150 10.27 -6.71 -5.64
CA VAL A 150 11.16 -5.59 -5.28
C VAL A 150 10.40 -4.48 -4.54
N ASN A 151 11.14 -3.61 -3.86
CA ASN A 151 10.65 -2.37 -3.24
C ASN A 151 11.72 -1.29 -3.42
N GLU A 152 11.35 -0.14 -3.99
CA GLU A 152 12.24 1.00 -4.26
C GLU A 152 13.59 0.59 -4.87
N PRO A 153 13.59 -0.19 -5.96
CA PRO A 153 14.79 -0.83 -6.48
C PRO A 153 15.83 0.16 -7.03
N ALA A 154 15.44 1.34 -7.48
CA ALA A 154 16.40 2.35 -7.99
C ALA A 154 17.08 3.18 -6.89
N LEU A 155 16.85 2.89 -5.60
CA LEU A 155 17.55 3.57 -4.50
C LEU A 155 18.89 2.90 -4.14
N PRO A 156 19.89 3.67 -3.69
CA PRO A 156 21.20 3.14 -3.32
C PRO A 156 21.18 2.47 -1.94
N TRP A 157 20.58 1.29 -1.83
CA TRP A 157 20.37 0.60 -0.56
C TRP A 157 21.67 0.25 0.16
N THR A 158 21.91 0.94 1.28
CA THR A 158 22.89 0.59 2.33
C THR A 158 22.19 0.58 3.71
N PRO A 159 22.77 -0.07 4.74
CA PRO A 159 22.21 -0.04 6.08
C PRO A 159 21.97 1.38 6.63
N GLU A 160 22.86 2.33 6.32
CA GLU A 160 22.75 3.73 6.72
C GLU A 160 21.65 4.46 5.96
N MET A 161 21.58 4.28 4.63
CA MET A 161 20.57 4.89 3.76
C MET A 161 19.16 4.47 4.20
N GLY A 162 18.96 3.17 4.39
CA GLY A 162 17.69 2.59 4.84
C GLY A 162 17.42 2.78 6.34
N ARG A 163 18.30 3.43 7.11
CA ARG A 163 18.19 3.58 8.57
C ARG A 163 17.96 2.24 9.29
N GLY A 164 18.58 1.18 8.78
CA GLY A 164 18.44 -0.19 9.27
C GLY A 164 17.30 -1.00 8.64
N GLN A 165 16.50 -0.43 7.75
CA GLN A 165 15.45 -1.13 7.00
C GLN A 165 16.04 -2.13 6.00
N GLU A 166 15.34 -3.24 5.77
CA GLU A 166 15.63 -4.14 4.64
C GLU A 166 15.45 -3.43 3.28
N GLY A 167 16.34 -3.69 2.34
CA GLY A 167 16.30 -3.15 1.00
C GLY A 167 17.35 -3.77 0.07
N CYS A 168 17.14 -3.67 -1.24
CA CYS A 168 18.09 -4.16 -2.22
C CYS A 168 18.00 -3.36 -3.53
N PHE A 169 19.12 -2.83 -3.99
CA PHE A 169 19.20 -2.15 -5.28
C PHE A 169 19.01 -3.14 -6.44
N PHE A 170 18.22 -2.75 -7.43
CA PHE A 170 18.12 -3.43 -8.71
C PHE A 170 18.05 -2.39 -9.84
N ASP A 171 19.02 -2.44 -10.75
CA ASP A 171 18.95 -1.65 -11.98
C ASP A 171 17.79 -2.12 -12.89
N PRO A 172 17.41 -1.35 -13.93
CA PRO A 172 16.30 -1.71 -14.81
C PRO A 172 16.43 -3.10 -15.45
N ALA A 173 17.63 -3.54 -15.84
CA ALA A 173 17.83 -4.86 -16.44
C ALA A 173 17.61 -5.98 -15.41
N GLN A 174 18.06 -5.76 -14.17
CA GLN A 174 17.85 -6.67 -13.05
C GLN A 174 16.38 -6.76 -12.65
N GLN A 175 15.67 -5.64 -12.63
CA GLN A 175 14.21 -5.62 -12.41
C GLN A 175 13.46 -6.38 -13.50
N ALA A 176 13.82 -6.18 -14.78
CA ALA A 176 13.24 -6.92 -15.89
C ALA A 176 13.45 -8.44 -15.77
N ARG A 177 14.66 -8.87 -15.37
CA ARG A 177 14.95 -10.27 -15.06
C ARG A 177 14.04 -10.79 -13.94
N LEU A 178 13.92 -10.09 -12.81
CA LEU A 178 13.07 -10.51 -11.70
C LEU A 178 11.60 -10.63 -12.08
N ILE A 179 11.08 -9.73 -12.90
CA ILE A 179 9.68 -9.80 -13.39
C ILE A 179 9.46 -11.10 -14.18
N ARG A 180 10.37 -11.43 -15.11
CA ARG A 180 10.26 -12.65 -15.93
C ARG A 180 10.43 -13.93 -15.11
N GLU A 181 11.40 -13.96 -14.21
CA GLU A 181 11.63 -15.08 -13.29
C GLU A 181 10.40 -15.28 -12.39
N THR A 182 9.82 -14.19 -11.86
CA THR A 182 8.59 -14.24 -11.05
C THR A 182 7.43 -14.81 -11.86
N ARG A 183 7.28 -14.42 -13.14
CA ARG A 183 6.25 -14.97 -14.02
C ARG A 183 6.42 -16.47 -14.21
N ALA A 184 7.62 -16.91 -14.58
CA ALA A 184 7.92 -18.32 -14.78
C ALA A 184 7.67 -19.16 -13.51
N GLN A 185 8.07 -18.65 -12.34
CA GLN A 185 7.91 -19.36 -11.06
C GLN A 185 6.47 -19.44 -10.58
N LEU A 186 5.66 -18.41 -10.85
CA LEU A 186 4.22 -18.43 -10.59
C LEU A 186 3.51 -19.40 -11.55
N ASP A 187 3.85 -19.40 -12.84
CA ASP A 187 3.25 -20.31 -13.83
C ASP A 187 3.55 -21.77 -13.50
N ALA A 188 4.80 -22.07 -13.14
CA ALA A 188 5.23 -23.41 -12.70
C ALA A 188 4.46 -23.93 -11.46
N ARG A 189 3.82 -23.04 -10.71
CA ARG A 189 3.02 -23.36 -9.50
C ARG A 189 1.51 -23.21 -9.72
N GLY A 190 1.05 -23.09 -10.96
CA GLY A 190 -0.36 -22.94 -11.30
C GLY A 190 -0.97 -21.59 -10.90
N LEU A 191 -0.14 -20.55 -10.81
CA LEU A 191 -0.51 -19.18 -10.42
C LEU A 191 -0.43 -18.20 -11.59
N SER A 192 -0.70 -18.67 -12.82
CA SER A 192 -0.69 -17.84 -14.05
C SER A 192 -1.64 -16.65 -14.03
N TRP A 193 -2.68 -16.74 -13.21
CA TRP A 193 -3.69 -15.71 -12.99
C TRP A 193 -3.28 -14.65 -11.96
N ARG A 194 -2.09 -14.78 -11.34
CA ARG A 194 -1.54 -13.80 -10.41
C ARG A 194 -0.78 -12.72 -11.12
N GLU A 195 -0.99 -11.49 -10.68
CA GLU A 195 -0.37 -10.32 -11.27
C GLU A 195 1.04 -10.08 -10.74
N ILE A 196 1.91 -9.54 -11.58
CA ILE A 196 3.20 -9.01 -11.17
C ILE A 196 3.17 -7.49 -11.39
N PRO A 197 3.15 -6.68 -10.34
CA PRO A 197 3.32 -5.24 -10.47
C PRO A 197 4.79 -4.94 -10.72
N ALA A 198 5.04 -3.94 -11.54
CA ALA A 198 6.36 -3.36 -11.72
C ALA A 198 6.22 -1.87 -11.38
N MET A 199 7.05 -1.19 -10.61
CA MET A 199 8.36 -1.56 -10.10
C MET A 199 8.52 -1.15 -8.63
N ASP A 200 7.49 -0.51 -8.07
CA ASP A 200 7.49 0.05 -6.70
C ASP A 200 8.62 1.06 -6.50
N GLU A 201 8.90 1.85 -7.55
CA GLU A 201 9.92 2.89 -7.51
C GLU A 201 9.51 4.01 -6.54
N ASN A 202 10.50 4.59 -5.85
CA ASN A 202 10.31 5.61 -4.82
C ASN A 202 9.62 6.91 -5.32
N GLY A 203 9.65 7.18 -6.62
CA GLY A 203 9.09 8.39 -7.22
C GLY A 203 8.66 8.21 -8.68
N TYR A 204 7.83 9.15 -9.17
CA TYR A 204 7.23 9.07 -10.51
C TYR A 204 8.25 9.17 -11.65
N ASP A 205 9.30 9.97 -11.48
CA ASP A 205 10.41 10.12 -12.41
C ASP A 205 11.29 8.85 -12.48
N TYR A 206 11.53 8.20 -11.36
CA TYR A 206 12.22 6.90 -11.31
C TYR A 206 11.38 5.83 -12.00
N ALA A 207 10.09 5.74 -11.69
CA ALA A 207 9.17 4.84 -12.38
C ALA A 207 9.15 5.05 -13.89
N LEU A 208 9.08 6.31 -14.35
CA LEU A 208 9.10 6.61 -15.78
C LEU A 208 10.43 6.19 -16.44
N THR A 209 11.55 6.48 -15.76
CA THR A 209 12.90 6.16 -16.26
C THR A 209 13.11 4.66 -16.39
N THR A 210 12.71 3.88 -15.38
CA THR A 210 12.85 2.43 -15.41
C THR A 210 11.86 1.80 -16.41
N TRP A 211 10.61 2.26 -16.46
CA TRP A 211 9.60 1.74 -17.40
C TRP A 211 10.01 1.90 -18.86
N ASN A 212 10.61 3.04 -19.19
CA ASN A 212 11.09 3.32 -20.55
C ASN A 212 12.24 2.40 -20.99
N GLN A 213 12.97 1.80 -20.06
CA GLN A 213 14.06 0.86 -20.34
C GLN A 213 13.60 -0.60 -20.49
N PHE A 214 12.38 -0.93 -20.06
CA PHE A 214 11.81 -2.25 -20.27
C PHE A 214 11.46 -2.48 -21.73
N ASP A 215 11.79 -3.68 -22.22
CA ASP A 215 11.33 -4.19 -23.51
C ASP A 215 9.86 -4.64 -23.48
N SER A 216 9.34 -5.00 -24.65
CA SER A 216 7.94 -5.43 -24.83
C SER A 216 7.56 -6.58 -23.92
N ASP A 217 8.42 -7.59 -23.79
CA ASP A 217 8.13 -8.82 -23.07
C ASP A 217 8.04 -8.55 -21.56
N THR A 218 8.92 -7.70 -21.04
CA THR A 218 8.88 -7.26 -19.64
C THR A 218 7.62 -6.45 -19.36
N ARG A 219 7.28 -5.48 -20.22
CA ARG A 219 6.05 -4.69 -20.10
C ARG A 219 4.80 -5.56 -20.21
N GLN A 220 4.83 -6.62 -21.03
CA GLN A 220 3.73 -7.56 -21.15
C GLN A 220 3.54 -8.37 -19.85
N ALA A 221 4.63 -8.86 -19.27
CA ALA A 221 4.61 -9.63 -18.02
C ALA A 221 4.15 -8.81 -16.80
N ALA A 222 4.42 -7.49 -16.79
CA ALA A 222 3.94 -6.58 -15.75
C ALA A 222 2.44 -6.32 -15.92
N GLY A 223 1.61 -6.64 -14.93
CA GLY A 223 0.16 -6.42 -15.01
C GLY A 223 -0.29 -5.01 -14.66
N ARG A 224 0.53 -4.26 -13.91
CA ARG A 224 0.32 -2.85 -13.57
C ARG A 224 1.63 -2.14 -13.24
N ILE A 225 1.52 -0.82 -13.13
CA ILE A 225 2.58 0.02 -12.58
C ILE A 225 2.34 0.30 -11.08
N ASN A 226 3.27 -0.08 -10.22
CA ASN A 226 3.35 0.36 -8.82
C ASN A 226 4.42 1.44 -8.68
N VAL A 227 4.11 2.52 -7.95
CA VAL A 227 4.99 3.67 -7.73
C VAL A 227 4.67 4.34 -6.38
N HIS A 228 5.68 4.92 -5.74
CA HIS A 228 5.55 5.66 -4.49
C HIS A 228 5.47 7.17 -4.73
N ALA A 229 4.89 7.89 -3.78
CA ALA A 229 4.69 9.35 -3.89
C ALA A 229 5.75 10.18 -3.14
N TYR A 230 6.96 9.66 -2.88
CA TYR A 230 7.97 10.40 -2.11
C TYR A 230 8.65 11.53 -2.90
N ARG A 231 8.49 11.55 -4.23
CA ARG A 231 8.99 12.62 -5.12
C ARG A 231 7.87 13.51 -5.67
N THR A 232 7.09 14.09 -4.76
CA THR A 232 5.87 14.86 -5.08
C THR A 232 6.11 16.07 -6.00
N GLU A 233 7.34 16.56 -6.10
CA GLU A 233 7.77 17.66 -6.94
C GLU A 233 7.87 17.29 -8.44
N THR A 234 7.86 16.00 -8.76
CA THR A 234 8.04 15.49 -10.13
C THR A 234 6.71 15.30 -10.88
N ARG A 235 6.81 15.11 -12.20
CA ARG A 235 5.67 15.09 -13.13
C ARG A 235 4.94 13.74 -13.13
N ARG A 236 3.78 13.70 -12.49
CA ARG A 236 2.84 12.55 -12.43
C ARG A 236 2.24 12.17 -13.79
N ASP A 237 1.91 13.18 -14.58
CA ASP A 237 1.23 13.05 -15.87
C ASP A 237 2.10 12.39 -16.94
N LEU A 238 3.43 12.53 -16.86
CA LEU A 238 4.34 11.83 -17.77
C LEU A 238 4.33 10.31 -17.52
N LEU A 239 4.29 9.89 -16.25
CA LEU A 239 4.14 8.48 -15.89
C LEU A 239 2.75 7.96 -16.31
N TYR A 240 1.69 8.75 -16.08
CA TYR A 240 0.35 8.41 -16.55
C TYR A 240 0.31 8.19 -18.08
N ALA A 241 0.87 9.11 -18.87
CA ALA A 241 0.90 9.00 -20.32
C ALA A 241 1.62 7.72 -20.79
N ALA A 242 2.74 7.36 -20.15
CA ALA A 242 3.47 6.12 -20.46
C ALA A 242 2.67 4.86 -20.10
N ALA A 243 1.95 4.88 -18.98
CA ALA A 243 1.10 3.79 -18.53
C ALA A 243 -0.12 3.62 -19.45
N GLU A 244 -0.78 4.72 -19.80
CA GLU A 244 -1.93 4.76 -20.71
C GLU A 244 -1.55 4.24 -22.10
N ALA A 245 -0.42 4.69 -22.66
CA ALA A 245 0.10 4.21 -23.93
C ALA A 245 0.40 2.70 -23.92
N SER A 246 0.67 2.13 -22.75
CA SER A 246 0.93 0.69 -22.56
C SER A 246 -0.30 -0.10 -22.10
N GLY A 247 -1.46 0.56 -21.93
CA GLY A 247 -2.68 -0.06 -21.41
C GLY A 247 -2.54 -0.60 -19.97
N LYS A 248 -1.62 -0.05 -19.17
CA LYS A 248 -1.35 -0.53 -17.81
C LYS A 248 -2.01 0.39 -16.77
N PRO A 249 -2.74 -0.16 -15.79
CA PRO A 249 -3.21 0.64 -14.66
C PRO A 249 -2.03 1.04 -13.76
N ILE A 250 -2.19 2.12 -13.01
CA ILE A 250 -1.22 2.55 -11.97
C ILE A 250 -1.84 2.34 -10.59
N TRP A 251 -1.03 1.89 -9.63
CA TRP A 251 -1.26 2.06 -8.20
C TRP A 251 -0.22 3.04 -7.65
N MET A 252 -0.68 4.03 -6.90
CA MET A 252 0.18 4.70 -5.94
C MET A 252 0.27 3.73 -4.75
N SER A 253 1.37 2.97 -4.69
CA SER A 253 1.49 1.78 -3.85
C SER A 253 2.09 2.07 -2.48
N GLU A 254 2.68 3.24 -2.26
CA GLU A 254 3.20 3.63 -0.96
C GLU A 254 3.37 5.15 -0.81
N TYR A 255 2.88 5.69 0.30
CA TYR A 255 3.23 7.03 0.75
C TYR A 255 2.99 7.20 2.25
N THR A 256 3.78 8.07 2.85
CA THR A 256 3.56 8.63 4.18
C THR A 256 4.29 9.97 4.29
N ASP A 257 3.96 10.75 5.31
CA ASP A 257 4.70 11.95 5.71
C ASP A 257 4.67 12.13 7.23
N GLY A 258 5.40 13.12 7.73
CA GLY A 258 5.40 13.50 9.15
C GLY A 258 4.30 14.47 9.57
N ASP A 259 3.41 14.91 8.68
CA ASP A 259 2.37 15.91 8.97
C ASP A 259 1.18 15.27 9.70
N ALA A 260 1.16 15.36 11.03
CA ALA A 260 0.11 14.81 11.89
C ALA A 260 -1.32 15.29 11.55
N SER A 261 -1.46 16.45 10.90
CA SER A 261 -2.76 17.00 10.50
C SER A 261 -3.41 16.17 9.39
N GLY A 262 -2.59 15.60 8.49
CA GLY A 262 -2.99 14.89 7.29
C GLY A 262 -3.27 15.79 6.07
N MET A 263 -3.03 17.09 6.16
CA MET A 263 -3.25 17.99 5.02
C MET A 263 -2.25 17.73 3.90
N THR A 264 -1.00 17.38 4.22
CA THR A 264 0.00 17.01 3.21
C THR A 264 -0.44 15.76 2.44
N ILE A 265 -0.90 14.72 3.14
CA ILE A 265 -1.50 13.52 2.52
C ILE A 265 -2.72 13.87 1.65
N ALA A 266 -3.63 14.72 2.14
CA ALA A 266 -4.82 15.12 1.38
C ALA A 266 -4.44 15.79 0.05
N ARG A 267 -3.43 16.68 0.07
CA ARG A 267 -2.87 17.30 -1.13
C ARG A 267 -2.30 16.23 -2.07
N THR A 268 -1.46 15.33 -1.56
CA THR A 268 -0.83 14.28 -2.38
C THR A 268 -1.88 13.38 -3.05
N ILE A 269 -2.90 12.92 -2.30
CA ILE A 269 -4.02 12.15 -2.86
C ILE A 269 -4.71 12.92 -3.98
N GLY A 270 -5.04 14.20 -3.75
CA GLY A 270 -5.72 15.04 -4.73
C GLY A 270 -4.92 15.21 -6.03
N TYR A 271 -3.64 15.53 -5.92
CA TYR A 271 -2.74 15.67 -7.06
C TYR A 271 -2.52 14.34 -7.80
N ASP A 272 -2.39 13.22 -7.09
CA ASP A 272 -2.27 11.90 -7.69
C ASP A 272 -3.53 11.51 -8.45
N MET A 273 -4.71 11.66 -7.84
CA MET A 273 -5.98 11.37 -8.50
C MET A 273 -6.18 12.21 -9.76
N ARG A 274 -5.69 13.45 -9.76
CA ARG A 274 -5.80 14.37 -10.90
C ARG A 274 -4.79 14.13 -12.02
N TRP A 275 -3.54 13.76 -11.71
CA TRP A 275 -2.46 13.74 -12.71
C TRP A 275 -1.82 12.37 -12.91
N LEU A 276 -1.81 11.51 -11.89
CA LEU A 276 -1.30 10.14 -11.99
C LEU A 276 -2.40 9.14 -12.38
N HIS A 277 -3.66 9.48 -12.09
CA HIS A 277 -4.85 8.64 -12.29
C HIS A 277 -4.71 7.21 -11.72
N PRO A 278 -4.25 7.04 -10.46
CA PRO A 278 -4.10 5.72 -9.91
C PRO A 278 -5.46 5.05 -9.66
N THR A 279 -5.51 3.74 -9.83
CA THR A 279 -6.69 2.91 -9.52
C THR A 279 -6.71 2.42 -8.06
N ALA A 280 -5.59 2.57 -7.35
CA ALA A 280 -5.48 2.42 -5.90
C ALA A 280 -4.43 3.39 -5.33
N TRP A 281 -4.64 3.83 -4.09
CA TRP A 281 -3.73 4.69 -3.33
C TRP A 281 -3.52 4.02 -1.97
N VAL A 282 -2.28 3.67 -1.64
CA VAL A 282 -1.94 2.80 -0.51
C VAL A 282 -1.01 3.55 0.45
N TYR A 283 -1.46 3.71 1.69
CA TYR A 283 -0.63 4.27 2.75
C TYR A 283 0.45 3.26 3.17
N TRP A 284 1.64 3.72 3.54
CA TRP A 284 2.76 2.85 3.91
C TRP A 284 2.45 1.96 5.14
N GLN A 285 2.52 2.52 6.35
CA GLN A 285 2.19 1.80 7.58
C GLN A 285 1.17 2.60 8.41
N ILE A 286 0.06 1.93 8.75
CA ILE A 286 -1.04 2.56 9.50
C ILE A 286 -0.69 2.75 10.99
N VAL A 287 0.13 1.85 11.53
CA VAL A 287 0.60 1.88 12.91
C VAL A 287 2.13 2.01 12.86
N ASP A 288 2.68 3.02 13.53
CA ASP A 288 4.12 3.29 13.52
C ASP A 288 4.65 3.65 14.91
N ASN A 289 5.89 3.27 15.21
CA ASN A 289 6.53 3.52 16.50
C ASN A 289 7.10 4.94 16.66
N ASN A 290 6.83 5.84 15.71
CA ASN A 290 7.16 7.26 15.77
C ASN A 290 8.67 7.46 15.99
N ASN A 291 9.50 6.68 15.28
CA ASN A 291 10.98 6.73 15.26
C ASN A 291 11.53 8.07 14.72
N GLY A 292 11.15 9.19 15.36
CA GLY A 292 11.51 10.56 14.96
C GLY A 292 10.49 11.26 14.05
N GLY A 293 9.26 10.76 13.90
CA GLY A 293 8.22 11.45 13.12
C GLY A 293 6.86 10.74 13.06
N THR A 294 5.79 11.52 12.85
CA THR A 294 4.40 11.03 12.82
C THR A 294 4.04 10.35 11.49
N TYR A 295 4.75 9.29 11.12
CA TYR A 295 4.51 8.56 9.87
C TYR A 295 3.23 7.71 9.95
N GLY A 296 2.97 7.04 11.07
CA GLY A 296 1.72 6.30 11.27
C GLY A 296 0.55 7.22 11.64
N PRO A 297 -0.64 7.04 11.03
CA PRO A 297 -1.89 7.62 11.54
C PRO A 297 -2.22 7.20 12.98
N ILE A 298 -1.74 6.03 13.41
CA ILE A 298 -1.86 5.51 14.77
C ILE A 298 -0.45 5.30 15.32
N GLU A 299 -0.16 5.85 16.49
CA GLU A 299 1.14 5.71 17.13
C GLU A 299 1.25 4.39 17.89
N LEU A 300 2.47 3.88 17.97
CA LEU A 300 2.84 2.71 18.77
C LEU A 300 3.90 3.14 19.79
N VAL A 301 3.50 3.26 21.05
CA VAL A 301 4.38 3.67 22.16
C VAL A 301 4.56 2.50 23.10
N ASN A 302 5.80 2.10 23.38
CA ASN A 302 6.11 0.96 24.26
C ASN A 302 5.37 -0.35 23.88
N ASN A 303 5.22 -0.62 22.58
CA ASN A 303 4.44 -1.74 22.03
C ASN A 303 2.97 -1.73 22.47
N GLN A 304 2.38 -0.54 22.62
CA GLN A 304 0.95 -0.31 22.86
C GLN A 304 0.44 0.76 21.91
N LEU A 305 -0.81 0.63 21.47
CA LEU A 305 -1.45 1.66 20.64
C LEU A 305 -1.53 2.96 21.45
N GLY A 306 -1.02 4.03 20.86
CA GLY A 306 -0.98 5.38 21.41
C GLY A 306 -2.00 6.29 20.75
N LEU A 307 -1.58 7.51 20.46
CA LEU A 307 -2.41 8.56 19.87
C LEU A 307 -2.92 8.14 18.47
N VAL A 308 -4.18 8.46 18.20
CA VAL A 308 -4.75 8.45 16.85
C VAL A 308 -4.68 9.88 16.30
N ASN A 309 -3.76 10.10 15.37
CA ASN A 309 -3.51 11.42 14.79
C ASN A 309 -4.67 11.90 13.92
N THR A 310 -4.80 13.23 13.75
CA THR A 310 -5.83 13.83 12.89
C THR A 310 -5.79 13.25 11.47
N LYS A 311 -4.59 12.95 10.95
CA LYS A 311 -4.42 12.30 9.64
C LYS A 311 -5.20 11.00 9.45
N TYR A 312 -5.45 10.23 10.51
CA TYR A 312 -6.31 9.04 10.45
C TYR A 312 -7.73 9.40 9.97
N TYR A 313 -8.28 10.48 10.52
CA TYR A 313 -9.63 10.94 10.20
C TYR A 313 -9.70 11.66 8.85
N VAL A 314 -8.62 12.29 8.41
CA VAL A 314 -8.49 12.81 7.04
C VAL A 314 -8.52 11.66 6.04
N LEU A 315 -7.68 10.64 6.23
CA LEU A 315 -7.68 9.43 5.39
C LEU A 315 -9.05 8.73 5.39
N ALA A 316 -9.75 8.71 6.53
CA ALA A 316 -11.08 8.11 6.64
C ALA A 316 -12.12 8.76 5.71
N LEU A 317 -12.04 10.07 5.44
CA LEU A 317 -12.93 10.77 4.51
C LEU A 317 -12.80 10.23 3.08
N TYR A 318 -11.60 9.85 2.66
CA TYR A 318 -11.37 9.19 1.37
C TYR A 318 -11.80 7.72 1.41
N MET A 319 -11.21 6.94 2.34
CA MET A 319 -11.33 5.49 2.33
C MET A 319 -12.74 4.96 2.62
N ARG A 320 -13.53 5.67 3.43
CA ARG A 320 -14.89 5.24 3.79
C ARG A 320 -15.95 5.65 2.76
N HIS A 321 -15.67 6.68 1.95
CA HIS A 321 -16.66 7.22 1.00
C HIS A 321 -16.35 6.86 -0.45
N ILE A 322 -15.08 6.85 -0.87
CA ILE A 322 -14.66 6.42 -2.21
C ILE A 322 -14.42 4.91 -2.18
N ARG A 323 -15.36 4.14 -2.74
CA ARG A 323 -15.39 2.67 -2.62
C ARG A 323 -14.97 1.97 -3.91
N PRO A 324 -14.47 0.72 -3.83
CA PRO A 324 -14.16 -0.08 -5.01
C PRO A 324 -15.33 -0.17 -5.99
N GLY A 325 -15.03 0.10 -7.26
CA GLY A 325 -15.99 0.17 -8.38
C GLY A 325 -16.52 1.57 -8.69
N MET A 326 -16.24 2.58 -7.86
CA MET A 326 -16.51 3.97 -8.21
C MET A 326 -15.53 4.46 -9.30
N ARG A 327 -16.03 5.28 -10.21
CA ARG A 327 -15.22 5.98 -11.21
C ARG A 327 -14.78 7.33 -10.65
N ILE A 328 -13.49 7.60 -10.60
CA ILE A 328 -12.97 8.95 -10.35
C ILE A 328 -13.34 9.83 -11.54
N VAL A 329 -13.85 11.02 -11.27
CA VAL A 329 -14.22 12.02 -12.27
C VAL A 329 -13.44 13.30 -12.01
N ASP A 330 -13.04 13.99 -13.09
CA ASP A 330 -12.35 15.26 -12.96
C ASP A 330 -13.25 16.28 -12.25
N SER A 331 -12.76 16.76 -11.11
CA SER A 331 -13.41 17.77 -10.28
C SER A 331 -13.11 19.20 -10.74
N GLY A 332 -12.12 19.38 -11.62
CA GLY A 332 -11.60 20.69 -12.01
C GLY A 332 -10.57 21.31 -11.05
N HIS A 333 -10.30 20.68 -9.90
CA HIS A 333 -9.34 21.22 -8.92
C HIS A 333 -8.55 20.09 -8.20
N PRO A 334 -7.23 20.21 -7.99
CA PRO A 334 -6.43 19.16 -7.35
C PRO A 334 -6.81 18.90 -5.89
N ASP A 335 -7.32 19.89 -5.17
CA ASP A 335 -7.74 19.71 -3.76
C ASP A 335 -9.11 19.02 -3.61
N VAL A 336 -9.71 18.57 -4.72
CA VAL A 336 -11.02 17.90 -4.73
C VAL A 336 -10.92 16.58 -5.45
N VAL A 337 -11.26 15.49 -4.77
CA VAL A 337 -11.45 14.17 -5.38
C VAL A 337 -12.94 13.89 -5.50
N ALA A 338 -13.41 13.71 -6.73
CA ALA A 338 -14.79 13.37 -7.03
C ALA A 338 -14.89 11.93 -7.57
N ALA A 339 -15.87 11.18 -7.08
CA ALA A 339 -16.12 9.80 -7.46
C ALA A 339 -17.61 9.57 -7.73
N TYR A 340 -17.90 8.73 -8.73
CA TYR A 340 -19.26 8.39 -9.13
C TYR A 340 -19.48 6.87 -9.11
N ASP A 341 -20.52 6.45 -8.40
CA ASP A 341 -21.04 5.09 -8.46
C ASP A 341 -22.25 5.04 -9.39
N ARG A 342 -22.06 4.42 -10.56
CA ARG A 342 -23.13 4.28 -11.57
C ARG A 342 -24.29 3.41 -11.08
N SER A 343 -24.01 2.38 -10.26
CA SER A 343 -25.00 1.41 -9.83
C SER A 343 -26.00 1.99 -8.82
N SER A 344 -25.49 2.76 -7.86
CA SER A 344 -26.31 3.44 -6.85
C SER A 344 -26.66 4.88 -7.23
N ARG A 345 -26.18 5.38 -8.38
CA ARG A 345 -26.27 6.79 -8.81
C ARG A 345 -25.75 7.77 -7.74
N LYS A 346 -24.78 7.31 -6.94
CA LYS A 346 -24.19 8.07 -5.83
C LYS A 346 -22.99 8.88 -6.32
N ARG A 347 -22.92 10.12 -5.86
CA ARG A 347 -21.77 11.02 -6.03
C ARG A 347 -21.08 11.17 -4.69
N VAL A 348 -19.75 11.15 -4.69
CA VAL A 348 -18.92 11.40 -3.52
C VAL A 348 -17.92 12.46 -3.91
N ILE A 349 -17.83 13.50 -3.09
CA ILE A 349 -16.89 14.58 -3.26
C ILE A 349 -16.14 14.71 -1.93
N VAL A 350 -14.81 14.66 -1.99
CA VAL A 350 -13.93 14.91 -0.86
C VAL A 350 -13.09 16.13 -1.22
N ALA A 351 -13.19 17.19 -0.42
CA ALA A 351 -12.48 18.44 -0.64
C ALA A 351 -11.59 18.78 0.56
N ALA A 352 -10.38 19.24 0.29
CA ALA A 352 -9.43 19.71 1.29
C ALA A 352 -9.31 21.24 1.19
N ASN A 353 -9.56 21.94 2.30
CA ASN A 353 -9.29 23.37 2.37
C ASN A 353 -7.90 23.58 3.01
N HIS A 354 -6.94 24.07 2.22
CA HIS A 354 -5.58 24.34 2.68
C HIS A 354 -5.36 25.76 3.18
N GLY A 355 -6.36 26.64 3.05
CA GLY A 355 -6.28 28.04 3.46
C GLY A 355 -7.29 28.38 4.56
N GLU A 356 -7.63 29.66 4.64
CA GLU A 356 -8.66 30.17 5.54
C GLU A 356 -10.05 29.58 5.26
N GLY A 357 -10.94 29.67 6.25
CA GLY A 357 -12.33 29.23 6.11
C GLY A 357 -13.02 29.91 4.92
N GLN A 358 -13.56 29.09 4.00
CA GLN A 358 -14.18 29.56 2.77
C GLN A 358 -15.32 28.63 2.33
N TYR A 359 -16.23 29.17 1.52
CA TYR A 359 -17.22 28.37 0.80
C TYR A 359 -16.59 27.72 -0.42
N ILE A 360 -16.86 26.43 -0.64
CA ILE A 360 -16.38 25.68 -1.82
C ILE A 360 -17.59 25.30 -2.65
N GLY A 361 -17.82 26.03 -3.74
CA GLY A 361 -18.96 25.78 -4.61
C GLY A 361 -18.78 24.55 -5.50
N PHE A 362 -19.75 23.65 -5.49
CA PHE A 362 -19.81 22.49 -6.36
C PHE A 362 -20.95 22.62 -7.37
N ASP A 363 -20.61 22.54 -8.67
CA ASP A 363 -21.57 22.64 -9.77
C ASP A 363 -21.83 21.27 -10.40
N LEU A 364 -23.08 20.80 -10.26
CA LEU A 364 -23.56 19.52 -10.79
C LEU A 364 -24.34 19.68 -12.10
N SER A 365 -24.26 20.83 -12.79
CA SER A 365 -25.01 21.15 -14.01
C SER A 365 -24.83 20.12 -15.13
N ARG A 366 -23.64 19.50 -15.21
CA ARG A 366 -23.31 18.44 -16.17
C ARG A 366 -24.07 17.13 -15.93
N PHE A 367 -24.68 16.95 -14.76
CA PHE A 367 -25.56 15.81 -14.49
C PHE A 367 -26.97 16.11 -14.96
N THR A 368 -27.58 15.19 -15.70
CA THR A 368 -28.98 15.30 -16.14
C THR A 368 -29.94 15.37 -14.95
N THR A 369 -29.69 14.57 -13.91
CA THR A 369 -30.53 14.47 -12.71
C THR A 369 -29.71 14.67 -11.43
N VAL A 370 -30.19 15.56 -10.57
CA VAL A 370 -29.73 15.77 -9.18
C VAL A 370 -30.91 15.54 -8.24
N ALA A 371 -30.66 15.54 -6.92
CA ALA A 371 -31.77 15.56 -5.97
C ALA A 371 -32.55 16.89 -6.08
N THR A 372 -33.76 16.92 -5.51
CA THR A 372 -34.62 18.11 -5.56
C THR A 372 -33.95 19.32 -4.91
N ASP A 373 -34.34 20.51 -5.34
CA ASP A 373 -33.94 21.76 -4.68
C ASP A 373 -34.27 21.71 -3.19
N GLY A 374 -33.35 22.18 -2.34
CA GLY A 374 -33.43 22.09 -0.89
C GLY A 374 -33.09 20.72 -0.28
N ALA A 375 -32.78 19.69 -1.09
CA ALA A 375 -32.36 18.40 -0.56
C ALA A 375 -31.03 18.52 0.21
N LEU A 376 -31.00 17.96 1.42
CA LEU A 376 -29.83 17.98 2.29
C LEU A 376 -28.74 17.04 1.75
N VAL A 377 -27.48 17.45 1.93
CA VAL A 377 -26.29 16.69 1.53
C VAL A 377 -25.66 16.06 2.77
N ASP A 378 -25.53 14.74 2.77
CA ASP A 378 -24.80 14.04 3.84
C ASP A 378 -23.32 14.46 3.83
N ARG A 379 -22.86 15.08 4.92
CA ARG A 379 -21.52 15.66 5.03
C ARG A 379 -20.77 15.03 6.19
N TRP A 380 -19.52 14.65 5.93
CA TRP A 380 -18.55 14.29 6.97
C TRP A 380 -17.37 15.25 6.88
N TYR A 381 -16.87 15.71 8.03
CA TYR A 381 -15.69 16.56 8.03
C TYR A 381 -14.76 16.28 9.22
N THR A 382 -13.51 16.67 9.04
CA THR A 382 -12.46 16.66 10.06
C THR A 382 -11.87 18.07 10.09
N SER A 383 -11.88 18.71 11.25
CA SER A 383 -11.22 20.01 11.43
C SER A 383 -9.76 19.77 11.80
N THR A 384 -8.83 20.18 10.93
CA THR A 384 -7.38 19.98 11.18
C THR A 384 -6.78 20.97 12.17
N ALA A 385 -7.41 22.15 12.32
CA ALA A 385 -7.07 23.13 13.35
C ALA A 385 -7.90 22.96 14.65
N GLY A 386 -9.07 22.31 14.58
CA GLY A 386 -9.95 22.09 15.73
C GLY A 386 -9.84 20.70 16.35
N THR A 387 -10.83 20.32 17.16
CA THR A 387 -10.92 19.01 17.84
C THR A 387 -11.92 18.04 17.19
N GLU A 388 -12.71 18.52 16.22
CA GLU A 388 -13.72 17.71 15.55
C GLU A 388 -13.06 16.71 14.58
N ARG A 389 -13.40 15.43 14.75
CA ARG A 389 -12.82 14.32 13.98
C ARG A 389 -13.94 13.49 13.36
N TYR A 390 -14.00 13.49 12.02
CA TYR A 390 -14.95 12.69 11.24
C TYR A 390 -16.42 12.88 11.70
N VAL A 391 -16.83 14.13 11.90
CA VAL A 391 -18.16 14.51 12.36
C VAL A 391 -19.15 14.46 11.20
N TYR A 392 -20.31 13.84 11.42
CA TYR A 392 -21.42 13.78 10.47
C TYR A 392 -22.37 14.96 10.67
N ARG A 393 -22.85 15.52 9.56
CA ARG A 393 -23.88 16.56 9.46
C ARG A 393 -24.80 16.24 8.28
N ASN A 394 -26.07 16.56 8.42
CA ASN A 394 -27.06 16.47 7.35
C ASN A 394 -28.10 17.59 7.45
N ASP A 395 -27.74 18.68 8.10
CA ASP A 395 -28.60 19.80 8.49
C ASP A 395 -28.00 21.16 8.09
N ASP A 396 -26.79 21.17 7.51
CA ASP A 396 -26.02 22.38 7.25
C ASP A 396 -25.57 22.58 5.80
N THR A 397 -25.92 21.66 4.89
CA THR A 397 -25.60 21.77 3.46
C THR A 397 -26.79 21.28 2.65
N ALA A 398 -27.29 22.12 1.75
CA ALA A 398 -28.43 21.82 0.89
C ALA A 398 -28.12 22.12 -0.58
N LEU A 399 -28.80 21.40 -1.48
CA LEU A 399 -28.80 21.72 -2.90
C LEU A 399 -29.62 22.99 -3.17
N HIS A 400 -29.06 23.86 -4.00
CA HIS A 400 -29.67 25.04 -4.59
C HIS A 400 -29.64 24.88 -6.12
N GLY A 401 -30.72 24.38 -6.69
CA GLY A 401 -30.83 23.90 -8.06
C GLY A 401 -29.88 22.73 -8.32
N LYS A 402 -28.80 22.98 -9.08
CA LYS A 402 -27.73 22.00 -9.35
C LYS A 402 -26.42 22.34 -8.65
N ARG A 403 -26.44 23.19 -7.62
CA ARG A 403 -25.26 23.66 -6.89
C ARG A 403 -25.40 23.41 -5.39
N PHE A 404 -24.29 23.30 -4.69
CA PHE A 404 -24.21 23.38 -3.22
C PHE A 404 -22.83 23.91 -2.83
N TRP A 405 -22.66 24.43 -1.62
CA TRP A 405 -21.41 25.03 -1.14
C TRP A 405 -21.18 24.84 0.35
#